data_AF-A0A930DNQ7-F1
#
_entry.id   AF-A0A930DNQ7-F1
#
_cell.length_a   1.000
_cell.length_b   1.000
_cell.length_c   1.000
_cell.angle_alpha   90.00
_cell.angle_beta   90.00
_cell.angle_gamma   90.00
#
_symmetry.space_group_name_H-M   'P 1'
#
loop_
_entity.id
_entity.type
_entity.pdbx_description
1 polymer ?
#
loop_
_entity_poly.entity_id
_entity_poly.type
_entity_poly.pdbx_seq_one_letter_code
_entity_poly.pdbx_strand_id
1 'polypeptide(L)'
;MRSKYVAYIGSYSYTGSAKGITICDVDIEKGKFTKRTEIEVNNSSYVAVSRDQKTLYSIADEGVVAFRILDNGGLSKLNTRNIRGMRGCHLAVDKSGQYLTVSGYHDGKATLLALNPDGSVGNIIDGV
;
A
#
# COMPACT_ATOMS: atom_id res chain seq x y z
N MET A 1 -10.07 15.07 22.69
CA MET A 1 -10.63 14.06 21.76
C MET A 1 -9.79 12.80 21.87
N ARG A 2 -10.38 11.60 21.92
CA ARG A 2 -9.62 10.35 21.84
C ARG A 2 -9.08 10.19 20.41
N SER A 3 -7.79 9.92 20.27
CA SER A 3 -7.20 9.57 18.97
C SER A 3 -7.86 8.28 18.46
N LYS A 4 -8.42 8.33 17.24
CA LYS A 4 -8.93 7.14 16.55
C LYS A 4 -7.82 6.62 15.63
N TYR A 5 -7.46 5.36 15.79
CA TYR A 5 -6.47 4.70 14.95
C TYR A 5 -7.17 3.79 13.93
N VAL A 6 -6.62 3.75 12.73
CA VAL A 6 -7.08 2.88 11.65
C VAL A 6 -5.93 1.97 11.24
N ALA A 7 -6.23 0.69 11.04
CA ALA A 7 -5.28 -0.28 10.55
C ALA A 7 -5.65 -0.71 9.12
N TYR A 8 -4.62 -0.84 8.28
CA TYR A 8 -4.71 -1.36 6.92
C TYR A 8 -4.02 -2.72 6.89
N ILE A 9 -4.79 -3.77 6.59
CA ILE A 9 -4.30 -5.15 6.60
C ILE A 9 -4.34 -5.67 5.17
N GLY A 10 -3.16 -5.91 4.59
CA GLY A 10 -3.03 -6.53 3.28
C GLY A 10 -3.22 -8.06 3.36
N SER A 11 -3.84 -8.63 2.32
CA SER A 11 -4.10 -10.06 2.20
C SER A 11 -3.90 -10.55 0.77
N TYR A 12 -3.54 -11.83 0.62
CA TYR A 12 -3.70 -12.55 -0.65
C TYR A 12 -5.18 -12.77 -0.94
N SER A 13 -5.60 -12.52 -2.19
CA SER A 13 -7.00 -12.66 -2.59
C SER A 13 -7.31 -14.00 -3.29
N TYR A 14 -6.29 -14.76 -3.71
CA TYR A 14 -6.50 -16.03 -4.45
C TYR A 14 -6.69 -17.28 -3.58
N THR A 15 -6.34 -17.24 -2.29
CA THR A 15 -6.41 -18.42 -1.40
C THR A 15 -7.53 -18.36 -0.36
N GLY A 16 -8.50 -17.46 -0.51
CA GLY A 16 -9.55 -17.28 0.51
C GLY A 16 -10.63 -16.28 0.10
N SER A 17 -11.31 -15.72 1.10
CA SER A 17 -12.41 -14.75 0.91
C SER A 17 -11.98 -13.29 1.00
N ALA A 18 -10.69 -13.02 1.24
CA ALA A 18 -10.17 -11.66 1.35
C ALA A 18 -10.16 -10.96 -0.02
N LYS A 19 -10.60 -9.71 -0.08
CA LYS A 19 -10.63 -8.93 -1.33
C LYS A 19 -9.33 -8.21 -1.67
N GLY A 20 -8.41 -8.09 -0.72
CA GLY A 20 -7.19 -7.30 -0.85
C GLY A 20 -6.84 -6.62 0.47
N ILE A 21 -7.26 -5.37 0.64
CA ILE A 21 -6.97 -4.58 1.86
C ILE A 21 -8.20 -4.54 2.77
N THR A 22 -8.06 -5.01 4.01
CA THR A 22 -9.07 -4.82 5.07
C THR A 22 -8.76 -3.55 5.85
N ILE A 23 -9.77 -2.71 6.07
CA ILE A 23 -9.70 -1.51 6.91
C ILE A 23 -10.36 -1.79 8.24
N CYS A 24 -9.64 -1.57 9.34
CA CYS A 24 -10.14 -1.78 10.71
C CYS A 24 -10.05 -0.51 11.54
N ASP A 25 -11.07 -0.27 12.37
CA ASP A 25 -10.97 0.64 13.52
C ASP A 25 -10.22 -0.05 14.67
N VAL A 26 -9.30 0.67 15.32
CA VAL A 26 -8.48 0.13 16.41
C VAL A 26 -8.83 0.81 17.73
N ASP A 27 -9.31 0.00 18.69
CA ASP A 27 -9.44 0.38 20.09
C ASP A 27 -8.14 -0.01 20.81
N ILE A 28 -7.24 0.96 20.98
CA ILE A 28 -5.92 0.76 21.58
C ILE A 28 -6.01 0.33 23.04
N GLU A 29 -6.95 0.90 23.79
CA GLU A 29 -7.14 0.60 25.22
C GLU A 29 -7.54 -0.87 25.44
N LYS A 30 -8.34 -1.42 24.51
CA LYS A 30 -8.80 -2.81 24.57
C LYS A 30 -8.00 -3.76 23.69
N GLY A 31 -7.03 -3.27 22.92
CA GLY A 31 -6.30 -4.06 21.93
C GLY A 31 -7.21 -4.69 20.86
N LYS A 32 -8.32 -4.05 20.49
CA LYS A 32 -9.35 -4.64 19.63
C LYS A 32 -9.38 -4.00 18.24
N PHE A 33 -9.35 -4.84 17.21
CA PHE A 33 -9.57 -4.45 15.81
C PHE A 33 -11.03 -4.74 15.44
N THR A 34 -11.71 -3.77 14.85
CA THR A 34 -13.07 -3.93 14.34
C THR A 34 -13.07 -3.69 12.83
N LYS A 35 -13.35 -4.73 12.04
CA LYS A 35 -13.43 -4.63 10.58
C LYS A 35 -14.49 -3.60 10.19
N ARG A 36 -14.10 -2.64 9.36
CA ARG A 36 -15.00 -1.62 8.81
C ARG A 36 -15.42 -1.97 7.39
N THR A 37 -14.46 -2.21 6.51
CA THR A 37 -14.70 -2.54 5.10
C THR A 37 -13.48 -3.22 4.47
N GLU A 38 -13.60 -3.62 3.21
CA GLU A 38 -12.53 -4.12 2.37
C GLU A 38 -12.45 -3.35 1.05
N ILE A 39 -11.23 -3.18 0.54
CA ILE A 39 -10.93 -2.62 -0.77
C ILE A 39 -10.35 -3.73 -1.64
N GLU A 40 -10.84 -3.79 -2.88
CA GLU A 40 -10.37 -4.78 -3.85
C GLU A 40 -8.99 -4.41 -4.38
N VAL A 41 -8.02 -5.29 -4.11
CA VAL A 41 -6.65 -5.21 -4.60
C VAL A 41 -6.15 -6.65 -4.77
N ASN A 42 -5.79 -7.02 -5.99
CA ASN A 42 -5.28 -8.36 -6.28
C ASN A 42 -3.97 -8.59 -5.54
N ASN A 43 -3.98 -9.50 -4.57
CA ASN A 43 -2.79 -9.92 -3.83
C ASN A 43 -2.02 -8.77 -3.17
N SER A 44 -2.72 -8.00 -2.35
CA SER A 44 -2.12 -6.99 -1.47
C SER A 44 -1.24 -7.60 -0.38
N SER A 45 -0.12 -8.21 -0.77
CA SER A 45 0.79 -8.94 0.10
C SER A 45 1.62 -8.03 1.02
N TYR A 46 1.78 -6.76 0.67
CA TYR A 46 2.48 -5.77 1.48
C TYR A 46 1.84 -4.39 1.33
N VAL A 47 1.82 -3.62 2.41
CA VAL A 47 1.37 -2.21 2.41
C VAL A 47 2.38 -1.32 3.13
N ALA A 48 2.52 -0.09 2.66
CA ALA A 48 3.38 0.93 3.25
C ALA A 48 2.65 2.28 3.26
N VAL A 49 2.79 3.05 4.33
CA VAL A 49 2.21 4.39 4.44
C VAL A 49 3.30 5.43 4.13
N SER A 50 2.94 6.50 3.41
CA SER A 50 3.82 7.64 3.17
C SER A 50 4.23 8.32 4.48
N ARG A 51 5.36 9.02 4.46
CA ARG A 51 5.90 9.71 5.66
C ARG A 51 4.94 10.75 6.24
N ASP A 52 4.20 11.43 5.38
CA ASP A 52 3.20 12.42 5.77
C ASP A 52 1.82 11.81 6.13
N GLN A 53 1.71 10.47 6.10
CA GLN A 53 0.51 9.70 6.42
C GLN A 53 -0.69 9.99 5.51
N LYS A 54 -0.47 10.57 4.32
CA LYS A 54 -1.54 10.89 3.37
C LYS A 54 -1.77 9.82 2.33
N THR A 55 -0.81 8.94 2.06
CA THR A 55 -0.91 7.94 0.99
C THR A 55 -0.57 6.56 1.52
N LEU A 56 -1.37 5.56 1.13
CA LEU A 56 -1.08 4.15 1.31
C LEU A 56 -0.63 3.56 -0.03
N TYR A 57 0.49 2.86 -0.03
CA TYR A 57 0.99 2.07 -1.14
C TYR A 57 0.75 0.59 -0.85
N SER A 58 0.31 -0.15 -1.85
CA SER A 58 0.03 -1.58 -1.75
C SER A 58 0.66 -2.29 -2.93
N ILE A 59 1.28 -3.45 -2.67
CA ILE A 59 1.63 -4.40 -3.72
C ILE A 59 0.33 -4.89 -4.37
N ALA A 60 0.36 -5.09 -5.67
CA ALA A 60 -0.66 -5.85 -6.37
C ALA A 60 -0.03 -6.69 -7.49
N ASP A 61 -0.78 -7.64 -8.02
CA ASP A 61 -0.36 -8.44 -9.18
C ASP A 61 0.04 -7.54 -10.38
N GLU A 62 -0.61 -6.39 -10.54
CA GLU A 62 -0.35 -5.45 -11.63
C GLU A 62 0.84 -4.51 -11.35
N GLY A 63 1.42 -4.54 -10.13
CA GLY A 63 2.54 -3.71 -9.69
C GLY A 63 2.29 -3.07 -8.33
N VAL A 64 2.15 -1.74 -8.30
CA VAL A 64 1.84 -0.97 -7.08
C VAL A 64 0.55 -0.19 -7.26
N VAL A 65 -0.32 -0.24 -6.26
CA VAL A 65 -1.51 0.62 -6.17
C VAL A 65 -1.29 1.68 -5.09
N ALA A 66 -1.51 2.95 -5.43
CA ALA A 66 -1.51 4.04 -4.47
C ALA A 66 -2.92 4.49 -4.15
N PHE A 67 -3.15 4.80 -2.87
CA PHE A 67 -4.42 5.30 -2.35
C PHE A 67 -4.21 6.55 -1.51
N ARG A 68 -5.05 7.56 -1.69
CA ARG A 68 -5.19 8.66 -0.74
C ARG A 68 -5.90 8.15 0.51
N ILE A 69 -5.32 8.42 1.67
CA ILE A 69 -5.96 8.22 2.97
C ILE A 69 -6.89 9.42 3.21
N LEU A 70 -8.18 9.13 3.40
CA LEU A 70 -9.21 10.13 3.68
C LEU A 70 -9.25 10.47 5.18
N ASP A 71 -9.88 11.58 5.54
CA ASP A 71 -9.97 12.05 6.94
C ASP A 71 -10.59 11.02 7.90
N ASN A 72 -11.48 10.17 7.40
CA ASN A 72 -12.08 9.08 8.19
C ASN A 72 -11.21 7.81 8.22
N GLY A 73 -10.04 7.79 7.57
CA GLY A 73 -9.17 6.63 7.37
C GLY A 73 -9.59 5.68 6.24
N GLY A 74 -10.61 6.05 5.46
CA GLY A 74 -10.94 5.36 4.21
C GLY A 74 -9.85 5.56 3.15
N LEU A 75 -9.96 4.82 2.04
CA LEU A 75 -9.00 4.86 0.94
C LEU A 75 -9.69 5.26 -0.36
N SER A 76 -9.09 6.20 -1.10
CA SER A 76 -9.48 6.55 -2.46
C SER A 76 -8.32 6.27 -3.41
N LYS A 77 -8.55 5.49 -4.47
CA LYS A 77 -7.49 5.08 -5.39
C LYS A 77 -6.93 6.30 -6.15
N LEU A 78 -5.60 6.45 -6.14
CA LEU A 78 -4.88 7.46 -6.94
C LEU A 78 -4.52 6.87 -8.30
N ASN A 79 -3.69 5.83 -8.32
CA ASN A 79 -3.31 5.15 -9.55
C ASN A 79 -2.77 3.74 -9.30
N THR A 80 -2.53 3.01 -10.38
CA THR A 80 -1.77 1.76 -10.40
C THR A 80 -0.56 1.96 -11.31
N ARG A 81 0.61 1.45 -10.90
CA ARG A 81 1.84 1.51 -11.68
C ARG A 81 2.47 0.12 -11.81
N ASN A 82 2.69 -0.30 -13.05
CA ASN A 82 3.45 -1.50 -13.34
C ASN A 82 4.94 -1.30 -13.01
N ILE A 83 5.56 -2.30 -12.39
CA ILE A 83 6.94 -2.26 -11.90
C ILE A 83 7.96 -2.89 -12.85
N ARG A 84 7.53 -3.38 -14.02
CA ARG A 84 8.33 -4.11 -15.03
C ARG A 84 9.11 -5.30 -14.46
N GLY A 85 8.55 -5.93 -13.44
CA GLY A 85 9.06 -7.11 -12.75
C GLY A 85 7.94 -8.09 -12.41
N MET A 86 8.34 -9.27 -11.94
CA MET A 86 7.43 -10.36 -11.60
C MET A 86 7.00 -10.27 -10.14
N ARG A 87 5.88 -9.56 -9.92
CA ARG A 87 5.19 -9.35 -8.62
C ARG A 87 6.14 -8.87 -7.51
N GLY A 88 5.95 -7.63 -7.06
CA GLY A 88 6.66 -7.14 -5.88
C GLY A 88 6.28 -7.93 -4.62
N CYS A 89 7.16 -7.98 -3.64
CA CYS A 89 6.92 -8.62 -2.34
C CYS A 89 7.02 -7.65 -1.16
N HIS A 90 7.61 -6.46 -1.38
CA HIS A 90 7.88 -5.50 -0.32
C HIS A 90 7.95 -4.07 -0.89
N LEU A 91 7.57 -3.08 -0.07
CA LEU A 91 7.58 -1.66 -0.39
C LEU A 91 8.34 -0.88 0.68
N ALA A 92 9.18 0.08 0.27
CA ALA A 92 9.70 1.08 1.19
C ALA A 92 9.69 2.49 0.58
N VAL A 93 9.16 3.43 1.36
CA VAL A 93 9.21 4.86 1.03
C VAL A 93 10.52 5.43 1.57
N ASP A 94 11.25 6.16 0.72
CA ASP A 94 12.51 6.76 1.11
C ASP A 94 12.33 7.83 2.20
N LYS A 95 13.44 8.32 2.77
CA LYS A 95 13.40 9.32 3.85
C LYS A 95 12.84 10.66 3.39
N SER A 96 13.07 11.05 2.15
CA SER A 96 12.56 12.30 1.58
C SER A 96 11.09 12.22 1.15
N GLY A 97 10.55 11.01 0.99
CA GLY A 97 9.16 10.79 0.53
C GLY A 97 8.97 11.03 -0.97
N GLN A 98 10.07 11.07 -1.74
CA GLN A 98 10.07 11.30 -3.18
C GLN A 98 10.20 10.00 -3.98
N TYR A 99 10.59 8.91 -3.34
CA TYR A 99 10.83 7.64 -4.00
C TYR A 99 10.19 6.46 -3.26
N LEU A 100 9.80 5.46 -4.05
CA LEU A 100 9.28 4.19 -3.59
C LEU A 100 10.13 3.06 -4.18
N THR A 101 10.68 2.22 -3.32
CA THR A 101 11.36 0.99 -3.75
C THR A 101 10.43 -0.20 -3.67
N VAL A 102 10.54 -1.07 -4.67
CA VAL A 102 9.82 -2.35 -4.74
C VAL A 102 10.84 -3.47 -4.85
N SER A 103 10.78 -4.44 -3.95
CA SER A 103 11.60 -5.66 -4.03
C SER A 103 10.81 -6.75 -4.74
N GLY A 104 11.42 -7.43 -5.71
CA GLY A 104 10.87 -8.58 -6.42
C GLY A 104 11.45 -9.88 -5.88
N TYR A 105 10.61 -10.74 -5.30
CA TYR A 105 11.09 -12.02 -4.74
C TYR A 105 11.45 -13.02 -5.83
N HIS A 106 10.63 -13.13 -6.88
CA HIS A 106 10.76 -14.21 -7.85
C HIS A 106 11.69 -13.91 -9.02
N ASP A 107 11.92 -12.64 -9.33
CA ASP A 107 12.83 -12.21 -10.40
C ASP A 107 14.12 -11.56 -9.86
N GLY A 108 14.24 -11.41 -8.53
CA GLY A 108 15.41 -10.83 -7.88
C GLY A 108 15.61 -9.33 -8.18
N LYS A 109 14.61 -8.65 -8.72
CA LYS A 109 14.73 -7.24 -9.13
C LYS A 109 14.48 -6.28 -7.98
N ALA A 110 15.13 -5.12 -8.05
CA ALA A 110 14.80 -3.97 -7.21
C ALA A 110 14.40 -2.80 -8.10
N THR A 111 13.14 -2.37 -8.03
CA THR A 111 12.61 -1.27 -8.86
C THR A 111 12.50 0.00 -8.02
N LEU A 112 13.05 1.12 -8.53
CA LEU A 112 12.92 2.44 -7.92
C LEU A 112 11.93 3.29 -8.74
N LEU A 113 10.90 3.79 -8.06
CA LEU A 113 9.84 4.61 -8.64
C LEU A 113 9.90 6.03 -8.06
N ALA A 114 9.75 7.04 -8.91
CA ALA A 114 9.47 8.39 -8.44
C ALA A 114 8.04 8.49 -7.91
N LEU A 115 7.83 9.30 -6.87
CA LEU A 115 6.52 9.67 -6.36
C LEU A 115 6.16 11.07 -6.87
N ASN A 116 4.91 11.23 -7.30
CA ASN A 116 4.39 12.53 -7.72
C ASN A 116 4.05 13.39 -6.49
N PRO A 117 3.94 14.73 -6.62
CA PRO A 117 3.59 15.61 -5.50
C PRO A 117 2.25 15.30 -4.83
N ASP A 118 1.31 14.66 -5.53
CA ASP A 118 0.02 14.22 -4.99
C ASP A 118 0.09 12.84 -4.29
N GLY A 119 1.29 12.24 -4.23
CA GLY A 119 1.55 10.93 -3.65
C GLY A 119 1.28 9.76 -4.59
N SER A 120 0.77 9.97 -5.81
CA SER A 120 0.61 8.90 -6.79
C SER A 120 1.97 8.36 -7.28
N VAL A 121 1.99 7.12 -7.79
CA VAL A 121 3.24 6.50 -8.24
C VAL A 121 3.58 6.94 -9.68
N GLY A 122 4.72 7.61 -9.81
CA GLY A 122 5.29 8.11 -11.06
C GLY A 122 6.02 7.03 -11.86
N ASN A 123 7.02 7.47 -12.62
CA ASN A 123 7.79 6.59 -13.51
C ASN A 123 8.85 5.79 -12.75
N ILE A 124 9.24 4.65 -13.33
CA ILE A 124 10.45 3.94 -12.94
C ILE A 124 11.64 4.83 -13.32
N ILE A 125 12.50 5.10 -12.35
CA ILE A 125 13.70 5.94 -12.55
C ILE A 125 14.98 5.12 -12.49
N ASP A 126 14.95 3.95 -11.87
CA ASP A 126 16.04 2.98 -11.87
C ASP A 126 15.49 1.58 -11.62
N GLY A 127 16.24 0.57 -12.04
CA GLY A 127 15.92 -0.83 -11.81
C GLY A 127 17.07 -1.71 -12.30
N VAL A 128 17.49 -2.65 -11.45
CA VAL A 128 18.52 -3.66 -11.78
C VAL A 128 17.83 -5.01 -11.98
#